data_AF-A0A2S3U9A2-F1
#
_entry.id   AF-A0A2S3U9A2-F1
#
_cell.length_a   1.000
_cell.length_b   1.000
_cell.length_c   1.000
_cell.angle_alpha   90.00
_cell.angle_beta   90.00
_cell.angle_gamma   90.00
#
_symmetry.space_group_name_H-M   'P 1'
#
loop_
_entity.id
_entity.type
_entity.pdbx_description
1 polymer ?
#
loop_
_entity_poly.entity_id
_entity_poly.type
_entity_poly.pdbx_seq_one_letter_code
_entity_poly.pdbx_strand_id
1 'polypeptide(L)'
;MTAVIKAITARSAAASGRTLLVGGSQGGVVAGLVASHHPKLVDRWLNVSRIFDDARCAESVSDHRRSTTDGRTFSGLQSVGRIIERCYAKMSPKRRRLIGGPVLIVHGDADDIVPIKYVRQAAANYQHGTTACFVWRGARF
;
A
#
# COMPACT_ATOMS: atom_id res chain seq x y z
N MET A 1 -12.32 7.78 2.11
CA MET A 1 -11.06 8.45 2.51
C MET A 1 -11.28 9.62 3.48
N THR A 2 -12.40 10.35 3.39
CA THR A 2 -12.74 11.50 4.24
C THR A 2 -12.66 11.23 5.75
N ALA A 3 -13.06 10.04 6.23
CA ALA A 3 -13.01 9.69 7.65
C ALA A 3 -11.57 9.56 8.20
N VAL A 4 -10.66 8.96 7.42
CA VAL A 4 -9.24 8.80 7.80
C VAL A 4 -8.56 10.17 7.89
N ILE A 5 -8.82 11.04 6.91
CA ILE A 5 -8.30 12.41 6.90
C ILE A 5 -8.84 13.20 8.09
N LYS A 6 -10.16 13.14 8.33
CA LYS A 6 -10.78 13.82 9.48
C LYS A 6 -10.16 13.36 10.81
N ALA A 7 -9.91 12.07 10.96
CA ALA A 7 -9.27 11.51 12.16
C ALA A 7 -7.81 11.95 12.31
N ILE A 8 -7.05 12.02 11.20
CA ILE A 8 -5.67 12.53 11.19
C ILE A 8 -5.67 14.01 11.58
N THR A 9 -6.44 14.84 10.89
CA THR A 9 -6.47 16.30 11.10
C THR A 9 -7.01 16.70 12.47
N ALA A 10 -7.81 15.85 13.12
CA ALA A 10 -8.30 16.09 14.48
C ALA A 10 -7.21 15.89 15.57
N ARG A 11 -6.03 15.36 15.22
CA ARG A 11 -4.92 15.18 16.16
C ARG A 11 -3.91 16.30 16.05
N SER A 12 -3.49 16.84 17.19
CA SER A 12 -2.45 17.88 17.28
C SER A 12 -1.12 17.47 16.61
N ALA A 13 -0.81 16.17 16.58
CA ALA A 13 0.34 15.65 15.84
C ALA A 13 0.29 15.93 14.32
N ALA A 14 -0.90 15.94 13.71
CA ALA A 14 -1.05 16.29 12.30
C ALA A 14 -0.82 17.80 12.04
N ALA A 15 -1.11 18.65 13.03
CA ALA A 15 -0.82 20.08 12.97
C ALA A 15 0.69 20.38 12.97
N SER A 16 1.52 19.44 13.42
CA SER A 16 2.99 19.59 13.42
C SER A 16 3.65 19.31 12.06
N GLY A 17 2.88 18.88 11.05
CA GLY A 17 3.41 18.49 9.74
C GLY A 17 4.24 17.20 9.74
N ARG A 18 4.20 16.40 10.82
CA ARG A 18 4.99 15.16 10.98
C ARG A 18 4.14 13.89 10.94
N THR A 19 3.13 13.84 10.08
CA THR A 19 2.25 12.68 9.98
C THR A 19 2.95 11.53 9.27
N LEU A 20 3.21 10.45 10.02
CA LEU A 20 3.58 9.14 9.46
C LEU A 20 2.32 8.30 9.27
N LEU A 21 2.15 7.78 8.05
CA LEU A 21 1.12 6.78 7.78
C LEU A 21 1.75 5.39 7.80
N VAL A 22 1.15 4.46 8.54
CA VAL A 22 1.59 3.06 8.59
C VAL A 22 0.46 2.19 8.06
N GLY A 23 0.77 1.27 7.14
CA GLY A 23 -0.21 0.32 6.62
C GLY A 23 0.40 -1.05 6.38
N GLY A 24 -0.27 -2.08 6.91
CA GLY A 24 0.03 -3.49 6.69
C GLY A 24 -0.91 -4.13 5.67
N SER A 25 -0.42 -5.00 4.79
CA SER A 25 -1.24 -5.74 3.84
C SER A 25 -2.18 -4.82 3.02
N GLN A 26 -3.49 -5.11 2.95
CA GLN A 26 -4.45 -4.20 2.31
C GLN A 26 -4.42 -2.77 2.91
N GLY A 27 -4.15 -2.62 4.20
CA GLY A 27 -3.96 -1.32 4.85
C GLY A 27 -2.78 -0.54 4.28
N GLY A 28 -1.73 -1.23 3.81
CA GLY A 28 -0.62 -0.63 3.07
C GLY A 28 -1.10 0.06 1.80
N VAL A 29 -1.96 -0.61 1.03
CA VAL A 29 -2.54 -0.05 -0.21
C VAL A 29 -3.37 1.20 0.08
N VAL A 30 -4.27 1.12 1.07
CA VAL A 30 -5.09 2.26 1.50
C VAL A 30 -4.21 3.41 1.98
N ALA A 31 -3.16 3.11 2.73
CA ALA A 31 -2.21 4.09 3.20
C ALA A 31 -1.52 4.81 2.03
N GLY A 32 -1.02 4.08 1.03
CA GLY A 32 -0.45 4.69 -0.18
C GLY A 32 -1.45 5.53 -0.97
N LEU A 33 -2.72 5.11 -1.05
CA LEU A 33 -3.80 5.91 -1.64
C LEU A 33 -4.02 7.22 -0.89
N VAL A 34 -4.03 7.18 0.45
CA VAL A 34 -4.16 8.38 1.29
C VAL A 34 -2.97 9.31 1.13
N ALA A 35 -1.74 8.78 1.19
CA ALA A 35 -0.52 9.56 1.04
C ALA A 35 -0.47 10.26 -0.33
N SER A 36 -0.79 9.55 -1.42
CA SER A 36 -0.78 10.09 -2.79
C SER A 36 -1.85 11.16 -3.04
N HIS A 37 -2.99 11.11 -2.36
CA HIS A 37 -4.06 12.12 -2.50
C HIS A 37 -3.87 13.33 -1.57
N HIS A 38 -3.08 13.17 -0.51
CA HIS A 38 -2.88 14.20 0.52
C HIS A 38 -1.40 14.44 0.83
N PRO A 39 -0.57 14.76 -0.19
CA PRO A 39 0.89 14.86 -0.02
C PRO A 39 1.35 16.00 0.89
N LYS A 40 0.47 16.97 1.18
CA LYS A 40 0.75 18.06 2.16
C LYS A 40 0.42 17.67 3.60
N LEU A 41 -0.37 16.62 3.79
CA LEU A 41 -0.81 16.16 5.12
C LEU A 41 0.03 14.99 5.61
N VAL A 42 0.48 14.12 4.69
CA VAL A 42 1.29 12.94 4.98
C VAL A 42 2.74 13.23 4.62
N ASP A 43 3.58 13.27 5.64
CA ASP A 43 5.02 13.58 5.53
C ASP A 43 5.84 12.32 5.23
N ARG A 44 5.44 11.18 5.80
CA ARG A 44 6.14 9.89 5.63
C ARG A 44 5.16 8.74 5.49
N TRP A 45 5.60 7.68 4.82
CA TRP A 45 4.82 6.44 4.69
C TRP A 45 5.67 5.21 4.99
N LEU A 46 5.19 4.38 5.91
CA LEU A 46 5.69 3.03 6.15
C LEU A 46 4.66 2.03 5.61
N ASN A 47 5.09 1.23 4.66
CA ASN A 47 4.34 0.09 4.17
C ASN A 47 4.95 -1.21 4.69
N VAL A 48 4.09 -2.04 5.26
CA VAL A 48 4.39 -3.41 5.62
C VAL A 48 3.56 -4.32 4.71
N SER A 49 4.23 -5.24 4.04
CA SER A 49 3.67 -6.41 3.35
C SER A 49 2.81 -6.24 2.10
N ARG A 50 2.31 -5.07 1.67
CA ARG A 50 1.73 -4.93 0.30
C ARG A 50 1.82 -3.52 -0.29
N ILE A 51 2.45 -3.43 -1.46
CA ILE A 51 2.43 -2.26 -2.34
C ILE A 51 1.96 -2.67 -3.74
N PHE A 52 1.07 -1.87 -4.33
CA PHE A 52 0.58 -2.10 -5.69
C PHE A 52 1.23 -1.22 -6.74
N ASP A 53 2.53 -0.98 -6.77
CA ASP A 53 3.04 -0.03 -7.78
C ASP A 53 2.96 -0.53 -9.26
N ASP A 54 2.44 -1.74 -9.47
CA ASP A 54 2.08 -2.31 -10.76
C ASP A 54 0.62 -2.83 -10.73
N ALA A 55 -0.17 -2.56 -11.77
CA ALA A 55 -1.52 -3.11 -11.89
C ALA A 55 -1.51 -4.66 -11.93
N ARG A 56 -0.43 -5.24 -12.48
CA ARG A 56 -0.19 -6.70 -12.49
C ARG A 56 0.01 -7.27 -11.09
N CYS A 57 0.47 -6.45 -10.13
CA CYS A 57 0.53 -6.85 -8.72
C CYS A 57 -0.89 -7.02 -8.16
N ALA A 58 -1.80 -6.08 -8.46
CA ALA A 58 -3.20 -6.16 -8.04
C ALA A 58 -3.92 -7.36 -8.68
N GLU A 59 -3.67 -7.63 -9.96
CA GLU A 59 -4.18 -8.82 -10.66
C GLU A 59 -3.64 -10.11 -10.05
N SER A 60 -2.33 -10.20 -9.79
CA SER A 60 -1.69 -11.36 -9.15
C SER A 60 -2.28 -11.68 -7.78
N VAL A 61 -2.58 -10.66 -6.96
CA VAL A 61 -3.25 -10.85 -5.67
C VAL A 61 -4.69 -11.35 -5.86
N SER A 62 -5.41 -10.77 -6.82
CA SER A 62 -6.77 -11.19 -7.16
C SER A 62 -6.80 -12.65 -7.66
N ASP A 63 -5.81 -13.08 -8.44
CA ASP A 63 -5.66 -14.46 -8.93
C ASP A 63 -5.36 -15.43 -7.79
N HIS A 64 -4.36 -15.11 -6.96
CA HIS A 64 -4.02 -15.91 -5.78
C HIS A 64 -5.23 -16.07 -4.86
N ARG A 65 -6.05 -15.03 -4.70
CA ARG A 65 -7.26 -15.13 -3.89
C ARG A 65 -8.34 -16.00 -4.54
N ARG A 66 -8.50 -15.94 -5.86
CA ARG A 66 -9.43 -16.80 -6.59
C ARG A 66 -9.05 -18.27 -6.52
N SER A 67 -7.75 -18.59 -6.49
CA SER A 67 -7.28 -19.97 -6.38
C SER A 67 -7.38 -20.54 -4.96
N THR A 68 -7.36 -19.69 -3.93
CA THR A 68 -7.39 -20.11 -2.51
C THR A 68 -8.76 -20.02 -1.85
N THR A 69 -9.71 -19.29 -2.44
CA THR A 69 -11.08 -19.20 -1.93
C THR A 69 -11.95 -20.16 -2.73
N ASP A 70 -12.54 -21.16 -2.07
CA ASP A 70 -13.68 -21.85 -2.67
C ASP A 70 -14.77 -20.80 -2.95
N GLY A 71 -15.51 -20.90 -4.05
CA GLY A 71 -16.44 -19.84 -4.48
C GLY A 71 -17.56 -19.47 -3.48
N ARG A 72 -17.55 -20.04 -2.27
CA ARG A 72 -18.55 -19.90 -1.20
C ARG A 72 -18.08 -19.01 -0.05
N THR A 73 -16.78 -18.78 0.13
CA THR A 73 -16.27 -17.94 1.22
C THR A 73 -16.28 -16.45 0.84
N PHE A 74 -17.47 -15.88 0.67
CA PHE A 74 -17.67 -14.44 0.45
C PHE A 74 -17.58 -13.69 1.78
N SER A 75 -16.37 -13.42 2.27
CA SER A 75 -16.22 -12.56 3.45
C SER A 75 -16.36 -11.08 3.06
N GLY A 76 -16.98 -10.25 3.91
CA GLY A 76 -17.09 -8.81 3.67
C GLY A 76 -15.74 -8.11 3.47
N LEU A 77 -14.70 -8.57 4.18
CA LEU A 77 -13.31 -8.10 4.01
C LEU A 77 -12.78 -8.36 2.60
N GLN A 78 -13.12 -9.52 2.05
CA GLN A 78 -12.76 -9.91 0.70
C GLN A 78 -13.43 -9.00 -0.37
N SER A 79 -14.60 -8.45 -0.10
CA SER A 79 -15.27 -7.51 -1.02
C SER A 79 -14.61 -6.13 -1.03
N VAL A 80 -14.27 -5.62 0.15
CA VAL A 80 -13.53 -4.36 0.31
C VAL A 80 -12.13 -4.46 -0.29
N GLY A 81 -11.46 -5.60 -0.03
CA GLY A 81 -10.49 -6.31 -0.89
C GLY A 81 -10.35 -5.77 -2.31
N ARG A 82 -11.28 -6.27 -3.11
CA ARG A 82 -11.35 -6.09 -4.56
C ARG A 82 -11.63 -4.66 -4.97
N ILE A 83 -12.40 -3.92 -4.17
CA ILE A 83 -12.71 -2.51 -4.48
C ILE A 83 -11.43 -1.68 -4.39
N ILE A 84 -10.65 -1.85 -3.33
CA ILE A 84 -9.39 -1.13 -3.14
C ILE A 84 -8.39 -1.46 -4.25
N GLU A 85 -8.24 -2.74 -4.59
CA GLU A 85 -7.39 -3.20 -5.69
C GLU A 85 -7.79 -2.59 -7.04
N ARG A 86 -9.10 -2.61 -7.36
CA ARG A 86 -9.63 -2.00 -8.58
C ARG A 86 -9.45 -0.48 -8.62
N CYS A 87 -9.68 0.21 -7.51
CA CYS A 87 -9.45 1.65 -7.40
C CYS A 87 -7.97 1.98 -7.67
N TYR A 88 -7.07 1.16 -7.12
CA TYR A 88 -5.63 1.32 -7.32
C TYR A 88 -5.23 1.04 -8.78
N ALA A 89 -5.70 -0.05 -9.39
CA ALA A 89 -5.37 -0.41 -10.78
C ALA A 89 -5.79 0.68 -11.79
N LYS A 90 -6.86 1.42 -11.49
CA LYS A 90 -7.35 2.54 -12.31
C LYS A 90 -6.56 3.84 -12.12
N MET A 91 -5.63 3.93 -11.16
CA MET A 91 -4.83 5.13 -10.95
C MET A 91 -3.66 5.23 -11.92
N SER A 92 -3.45 6.45 -12.44
CA SER A 92 -2.29 6.72 -13.30
C SER A 92 -0.97 6.51 -12.51
N PRO A 93 0.08 5.99 -13.16
CA PRO A 93 1.40 5.83 -12.54
C PRO A 93 1.92 7.11 -11.90
N LYS A 94 1.69 8.26 -12.54
CA LYS A 94 2.05 9.58 -12.00
C LYS A 94 1.42 9.84 -10.63
N ARG A 95 0.13 9.53 -10.47
CA ARG A 95 -0.59 9.76 -9.20
C ARG A 95 -0.11 8.80 -8.11
N ARG A 96 0.22 7.56 -8.46
CA ARG A 96 0.77 6.56 -7.50
C ARG A 96 2.12 6.94 -6.92
N ARG A 97 2.87 7.77 -7.65
CA ARG A 97 4.20 8.28 -7.30
C ARG A 97 4.19 9.64 -6.61
N LEU A 98 3.03 10.25 -6.34
CA LEU A 98 2.92 11.59 -5.73
C LEU A 98 3.23 11.64 -4.21
N ILE A 99 3.88 10.63 -3.66
CA ILE A 99 4.34 10.68 -2.28
C ILE A 99 5.65 11.46 -2.28
N GLY A 100 5.60 12.71 -1.80
CA GLY A 100 6.75 13.61 -1.83
C GLY A 100 7.78 13.38 -0.72
N GLY A 101 7.46 12.52 0.25
CA GLY A 101 8.30 12.26 1.42
C GLY A 101 8.81 10.80 1.50
N PRO A 102 9.70 10.49 2.46
CA PRO A 102 10.34 9.18 2.58
C PRO A 102 9.35 8.01 2.67
N VAL A 103 9.67 6.91 1.98
CA VAL A 103 8.90 5.66 1.98
C VAL A 103 9.75 4.52 2.53
N LEU A 104 9.27 3.85 3.57
CA LEU A 104 9.87 2.61 4.08
C LEU A 104 8.99 1.43 3.67
N ILE A 105 9.57 0.44 3.02
CA ILE A 105 8.90 -0.79 2.60
C ILE A 105 9.51 -1.96 3.37
N VAL A 106 8.68 -2.72 4.08
CA VAL A 106 9.08 -3.95 4.77
C VAL A 106 8.33 -5.11 4.16
N HIS A 107 9.04 -6.11 3.63
CA HIS A 107 8.42 -7.24 2.93
C HIS A 107 9.17 -8.55 3.15
N GLY A 108 8.49 -9.67 2.99
CA GLY A 108 9.06 -11.02 3.08
C GLY A 108 9.43 -11.55 1.71
N ASP A 109 10.60 -12.18 1.55
CA ASP A 109 10.98 -12.76 0.25
C ASP A 109 10.24 -14.07 -0.09
N ALA A 110 9.56 -14.67 0.88
CA ALA A 110 8.79 -15.90 0.72
C ALA A 110 7.27 -15.66 0.60
N ASP A 111 6.83 -14.40 0.53
CA ASP A 111 5.42 -14.02 0.34
C ASP A 111 4.92 -14.44 -1.05
N ASP A 112 3.94 -15.33 -1.06
CA ASP A 112 3.30 -15.91 -2.24
C ASP A 112 2.02 -15.18 -2.68
N ILE A 113 1.55 -14.23 -1.87
CA ILE A 113 0.41 -13.36 -2.17
C ILE A 113 0.89 -12.14 -2.96
N VAL A 114 1.93 -11.46 -2.46
CA VAL A 114 2.62 -10.37 -3.16
C VAL A 114 4.07 -10.76 -3.39
N PRO A 115 4.38 -11.30 -4.59
CA PRO A 115 5.74 -11.66 -4.94
C PRO A 115 6.72 -10.49 -4.81
N ILE A 116 7.91 -10.76 -4.26
CA ILE A 116 8.96 -9.78 -3.98
C ILE A 116 9.36 -8.91 -5.19
N LYS A 117 9.16 -9.40 -6.43
CA LYS A 117 9.41 -8.63 -7.66
C LYS A 117 8.62 -7.33 -7.71
N TYR A 118 7.37 -7.33 -7.22
CA TYR A 118 6.52 -6.13 -7.23
C TYR A 118 6.97 -5.12 -6.18
N VAL A 119 7.50 -5.59 -5.06
CA VAL A 119 8.07 -4.74 -4.02
C VAL A 119 9.36 -4.08 -4.49
N ARG A 120 10.23 -4.83 -5.17
CA ARG A 120 11.46 -4.27 -5.78
C ARG A 120 11.13 -3.23 -6.84
N GLN A 121 10.13 -3.49 -7.67
CA GLN A 121 9.66 -2.54 -8.68
C GLN A 121 9.09 -1.27 -8.04
N ALA A 122 8.31 -1.40 -6.97
CA ALA A 122 7.81 -0.26 -6.21
C ALA A 122 8.93 0.58 -5.62
N ALA A 123 9.91 -0.05 -4.98
CA ALA A 123 11.07 0.63 -4.41
C ALA A 123 11.85 1.44 -5.47
N ALA A 124 11.97 0.92 -6.70
CA ALA A 124 12.64 1.61 -7.80
C ALA A 124 11.90 2.85 -8.32
N ASN A 125 10.57 2.92 -8.12
CA ASN A 125 9.72 3.99 -8.66
C ASN A 125 9.50 5.16 -7.68
N TYR A 126 9.68 4.94 -6.38
CA TYR A 126 9.69 6.01 -5.37
C TYR A 126 11.08 6.69 -5.37
N GLN A 127 11.38 7.47 -6.42
CA GLN A 127 12.65 8.19 -6.59
C GLN A 127 12.66 9.58 -5.93
N HIS A 128 11.59 9.99 -5.25
CA HIS A 128 11.48 11.29 -4.59
C HIS A 128 11.52 11.10 -3.07
N GLY A 129 12.72 11.19 -2.49
CA GLY A 129 12.95 10.97 -1.06
C GLY A 129 13.49 9.56 -0.76
N THR A 130 14.18 9.42 0.36
CA THR A 130 14.87 8.19 0.77
C THR A 130 13.89 7.02 0.85
N THR A 131 13.84 6.19 -0.19
CA THR A 131 13.10 4.93 -0.18
C THR A 131 14.01 3.85 0.38
N ALA A 132 13.60 3.22 1.48
CA ALA A 132 14.30 2.07 2.05
C ALA A 132 13.43 0.82 1.91
N CYS A 133 14.01 -0.28 1.45
CA CYS A 133 13.34 -1.56 1.31
C CYS A 133 14.06 -2.59 2.19
N PHE A 134 13.38 -3.08 3.22
CA PHE A 134 13.87 -4.14 4.10
C PHE A 134 13.17 -5.44 3.73
N VAL A 135 13.99 -6.45 3.41
CA VAL A 135 13.52 -7.78 3.05
C VAL A 135 13.80 -8.73 4.19
N TRP A 136 12.74 -9.29 4.79
CA TRP A 136 12.87 -10.35 5.78
C TRP A 136 12.93 -11.70 5.07
N ARG A 137 14.11 -12.35 5.15
CA ARG A 137 14.34 -13.68 4.57
C ARG A 137 13.48 -14.76 5.22
N GLY A 138 12.78 -15.53 4.40
CA GLY A 138 11.91 -16.64 4.80
C GLY A 138 10.54 -16.23 5.36
N ALA A 139 10.24 -14.94 5.46
CA ALA A 139 8.98 -14.46 5.98
C ALA A 139 7.87 -14.48 4.91
N ARG A 140 6.66 -14.84 5.35
CA ARG A 140 5.39 -14.68 4.61
C ARG A 140 4.53 -13.68 5.40
N PHE A 141 3.99 -12.65 4.74
CA PHE A 141 3.20 -11.60 5.39
C PHE A 141 1.79 -11.45 4.78
#